data_AF-A0A382X7E8-F1
#
_entry.id   AF-A0A382X7E8-F1
#
_cell.length_a   1.000
_cell.length_b   1.000
_cell.length_c   1.000
_cell.angle_alpha   90.00
_cell.angle_beta   90.00
_cell.angle_gamma   90.00
#
_symmetry.space_group_name_H-M   'P 1'
#
loop_
_entity.id
_entity.type
_entity.pdbx_description
1 polymer ?
#
loop_
_entity_poly.entity_id
_entity_poly.type
_entity_poly.pdbx_seq_one_letter_code
_entity_poly.pdbx_strand_id
1 'polypeptide(L)'
;MSKTITIHGSIGMSGDREVFIGITSASILHSLSFADVLNEETGNGYQRRFNPRHSLDFRRYIQTPNSTTIPLTLNLRPSSINSWKIKTLKSGTSQLIIQKDAGKIFAQVDCQHRLSHLSDLEISLPFMTFLG
;
A
#
# COMPACT_ATOMS: atom_id res chain seq x y z
N MET A 1 -12.01 -15.40 17.15
CA MET A 1 -10.56 -15.07 17.12
C MET A 1 -10.32 -14.21 15.89
N SER A 2 -10.11 -12.89 16.03
CA SER A 2 -9.76 -12.08 14.85
C SER A 2 -8.35 -12.48 14.40
N LYS A 3 -8.22 -12.87 13.14
CA LYS A 3 -6.90 -13.13 12.54
C LYS A 3 -6.34 -11.78 12.12
N THR A 4 -5.08 -11.51 12.44
CA THR A 4 -4.38 -10.29 12.01
C THR A 4 -3.39 -10.58 10.88
N ILE A 5 -3.08 -9.55 10.10
CA ILE A 5 -1.94 -9.48 9.18
C ILE A 5 -0.89 -8.61 9.86
N THR A 6 0.36 -9.06 9.90
CA THR A 6 1.48 -8.31 10.49
C THR A 6 2.53 -8.05 9.44
N ILE A 7 2.82 -6.78 9.19
CA ILE A 7 3.87 -6.33 8.27
C ILE A 7 5.00 -5.74 9.11
N HIS A 8 6.22 -6.22 8.91
CA HIS A 8 7.41 -5.66 9.54
C HIS A 8 7.97 -4.51 8.70
N GLY A 9 8.51 -3.50 9.38
CA GLY A 9 9.03 -2.31 8.74
C GLY A 9 9.64 -1.35 9.74
N SER A 10 9.66 -0.08 9.36
CA SER A 10 10.21 1.01 10.17
C SER A 10 9.29 2.22 10.11
N ILE A 11 9.18 2.91 11.24
CA ILE A 11 8.63 4.27 11.28
C ILE A 11 9.75 5.27 10.98
N GLY A 12 9.42 6.32 10.25
CA GLY A 12 10.31 7.46 10.02
C GLY A 12 9.53 8.72 9.70
N MET A 13 10.26 9.78 9.33
CA MET A 13 9.68 11.05 8.89
C MET A 13 9.89 11.23 7.39
N SER A 14 8.83 11.61 6.68
CA SER A 14 8.88 12.13 5.31
C SER A 14 8.44 13.59 5.36
N GLY A 15 9.43 14.50 5.38
CA GLY A 15 9.18 15.90 5.74
C GLY A 15 8.72 16.02 7.19
N ASP A 16 7.59 16.68 7.42
CA ASP A 16 6.95 16.85 8.72
C ASP A 16 5.89 15.77 9.02
N ARG A 17 5.78 14.72 8.20
CA ARG A 17 4.80 13.64 8.35
C ARG A 17 5.44 12.32 8.75
N GLU A 18 4.84 11.64 9.71
CA GLU A 18 5.22 10.30 10.10
C GLU A 18 4.78 9.28 9.04
N VAL A 19 5.68 8.36 8.70
CA VAL A 19 5.45 7.32 7.69
C VAL A 19 5.84 5.95 8.23
N PHE A 20 5.18 4.90 7.74
CA PHE A 20 5.64 3.52 7.87
C PHE A 20 6.18 3.03 6.52
N ILE A 21 7.38 2.46 6.52
CA ILE A 21 7.99 1.82 5.35
C ILE A 21 8.09 0.33 5.60
N GLY A 22 7.60 -0.48 4.67
CA GLY A 22 7.61 -1.93 4.79
C GLY A 22 7.69 -2.64 3.44
N ILE A 23 7.79 -3.96 3.50
CA ILE A 23 7.76 -4.85 2.33
C ILE A 23 6.69 -5.90 2.58
N THR A 24 5.80 -6.10 1.61
CA THR A 24 4.80 -7.17 1.67
C THR A 24 4.41 -7.64 0.27
N SER A 25 3.57 -8.67 0.16
CA SER A 25 3.17 -9.19 -1.15
C SER A 25 2.24 -8.23 -1.89
N ALA A 26 2.30 -8.25 -3.23
CA ALA A 26 1.35 -7.55 -4.07
C ALA A 26 -0.10 -7.96 -3.78
N SER A 27 -0.33 -9.24 -3.46
CA SER A 27 -1.65 -9.77 -3.07
C SER A 27 -2.19 -9.12 -1.79
N ILE A 28 -1.35 -8.96 -0.75
CA ILE A 28 -1.72 -8.27 0.49
C ILE A 28 -2.01 -6.79 0.21
N LEU A 29 -1.11 -6.09 -0.48
CA LEU A 29 -1.30 -4.68 -0.82
C LEU A 29 -2.58 -4.47 -1.64
N HIS A 30 -2.85 -5.32 -2.64
CA HIS A 30 -4.07 -5.25 -3.43
C HIS A 30 -5.32 -5.45 -2.57
N SER A 31 -5.32 -6.46 -1.69
CA SER A 31 -6.50 -6.77 -0.85
C SER A 31 -6.86 -5.65 0.12
N LEU A 32 -5.87 -4.87 0.57
CA LEU A 32 -6.01 -3.81 1.56
C LEU A 32 -6.08 -2.41 0.95
N SER A 33 -5.97 -2.28 -0.38
CA SER A 33 -5.88 -0.97 -1.03
C SER A 33 -7.00 -0.67 -2.02
N PHE A 34 -7.23 0.62 -2.19
CA PHE A 34 -8.09 1.19 -3.21
C PHE A 34 -7.35 2.32 -3.93
N ALA A 35 -7.79 2.61 -5.13
CA ALA A 35 -7.34 3.78 -5.88
C ALA A 35 -7.95 5.04 -5.24
N ASP A 36 -7.14 6.01 -4.79
CA ASP A 36 -7.69 7.22 -4.18
C ASP A 36 -8.49 8.01 -5.21
N VAL A 37 -9.68 8.46 -4.81
CA VAL A 37 -10.78 8.73 -5.74
C VAL A 37 -10.67 10.13 -6.32
N LEU A 38 -10.52 10.19 -7.64
CA LEU A 38 -11.23 11.20 -8.42
C LEU A 38 -12.73 10.99 -8.14
N ASN A 39 -13.41 11.97 -7.55
CA ASN A 39 -14.86 11.99 -7.46
C ASN A 39 -15.44 12.11 -8.88
N GLU A 40 -16.01 11.02 -9.41
CA GLU A 40 -16.51 10.95 -10.79
C GLU A 40 -17.78 11.79 -11.03
N GLU A 41 -18.59 12.03 -9.99
CA GLU A 41 -19.81 12.86 -10.09
C GLU A 41 -19.48 14.35 -10.15
N THR A 42 -18.45 14.79 -9.42
CA THR A 42 -18.09 16.22 -9.34
C THR A 42 -16.84 16.57 -10.17
N GLY A 43 -16.14 15.59 -10.72
CA GLY A 43 -14.83 15.76 -11.37
C GLY A 43 -13.70 16.22 -10.43
N ASN A 44 -13.90 16.16 -9.11
CA ASN A 44 -12.94 16.67 -8.14
C ASN A 44 -12.01 15.58 -7.65
N GLY A 45 -10.72 15.88 -7.58
CA GLY A 45 -9.69 14.93 -7.20
C GLY A 45 -8.69 14.75 -8.33
N TYR A 46 -7.52 14.26 -7.97
CA TYR A 46 -6.43 14.07 -8.91
C TYR A 46 -6.11 12.59 -8.98
N GLN A 47 -6.41 11.98 -10.12
CA GLN A 47 -5.87 10.68 -10.45
C GLN A 47 -5.36 10.71 -11.89
N ARG A 48 -4.12 10.27 -12.09
CA ARG A 48 -3.62 10.05 -13.45
C ARG A 48 -4.56 9.09 -14.17
N ARG A 49 -4.91 9.42 -15.42
CA ARG A 49 -5.80 8.59 -16.24
C ARG A 49 -5.25 7.16 -16.25
N PHE A 50 -6.11 6.21 -15.88
CA PHE A 50 -5.73 4.80 -15.89
C PHE A 50 -5.29 4.37 -17.29
N ASN A 51 -4.10 3.77 -17.39
CA ASN A 51 -3.58 3.18 -18.61
C ASN A 51 -3.33 1.66 -18.40
N PRO A 52 -4.20 0.79 -18.93
CA PRO A 52 -4.05 -0.66 -18.80
C PRO A 52 -2.73 -1.18 -19.36
N ARG A 53 -2.24 -0.61 -20.48
CA ARG A 53 -0.97 -1.04 -21.10
C ARG A 53 0.20 -0.83 -20.16
N HIS A 54 0.25 0.34 -19.50
CA HIS A 54 1.31 0.65 -18.55
C HIS A 54 1.31 -0.30 -17.35
N SER A 55 0.14 -0.71 -16.85
CA SER A 55 0.05 -1.70 -15.76
C SER A 55 0.47 -3.10 -16.22
N LEU A 56 0.13 -3.51 -17.45
CA LEU A 56 0.56 -4.79 -18.00
C LEU A 56 2.06 -4.82 -18.29
N ASP A 57 2.63 -3.73 -18.78
CA ASP A 57 4.06 -3.61 -19.02
C ASP A 57 4.83 -3.65 -17.70
N PHE A 58 4.35 -2.97 -16.66
CA PHE A 58 4.93 -3.09 -15.32
C PHE A 58 4.83 -4.52 -14.79
N ARG A 59 3.68 -5.19 -14.94
CA ARG A 59 3.51 -6.60 -14.56
C ARG A 59 4.55 -7.49 -15.24
N ARG A 60 4.80 -7.32 -16.54
CA ARG A 60 5.82 -8.10 -17.26
C ARG A 60 7.22 -7.78 -16.75
N TYR A 61 7.51 -6.49 -16.58
CA TYR A 61 8.81 -6.00 -16.13
C TYR A 61 9.17 -6.52 -14.73
N ILE A 62 8.28 -6.40 -13.74
CA ILE A 62 8.58 -6.76 -12.34
C ILE A 62 8.77 -8.28 -12.13
N GLN A 63 8.43 -9.10 -13.13
CA GLN A 63 8.67 -10.54 -13.12
C GLN A 63 10.02 -10.91 -13.77
N THR A 64 10.75 -9.97 -14.38
CA THR A 64 12.07 -10.26 -14.95
C THR A 64 13.15 -10.33 -13.85
N PRO A 65 14.19 -11.15 -14.03
CA PRO A 65 15.32 -11.18 -13.12
C PRO A 65 15.96 -9.79 -12.95
N ASN A 66 16.31 -9.43 -11.71
CA ASN A 66 16.92 -8.14 -11.34
C ASN A 66 16.05 -6.90 -11.62
N SER A 67 14.76 -7.06 -11.88
CA SER A 67 13.83 -5.93 -11.92
C SER A 67 13.72 -5.28 -10.55
N THR A 68 13.46 -3.96 -10.54
CA THR A 68 13.37 -3.20 -9.30
C THR A 68 12.21 -2.21 -9.39
N THR A 69 11.72 -1.77 -8.24
CA THR A 69 10.74 -0.69 -8.19
C THR A 69 10.99 0.13 -6.94
N ILE A 70 10.67 1.42 -7.03
CA ILE A 70 10.65 2.29 -5.86
C ILE A 70 9.46 1.92 -4.95
N PRO A 71 9.48 2.32 -3.66
CA PRO A 71 8.35 2.09 -2.78
C PRO A 71 7.05 2.68 -3.35
N LEU A 72 6.00 1.86 -3.35
CA LEU A 72 4.65 2.35 -3.62
C LEU A 72 4.25 3.35 -2.54
N THR A 73 3.64 4.47 -2.94
CA THR A 73 3.20 5.51 -2.00
C THR A 73 1.71 5.38 -1.72
N LEU A 74 1.38 5.19 -0.44
CA LEU A 74 0.03 4.97 0.05
C LEU A 74 -0.32 5.99 1.16
N ASN A 75 -1.61 6.21 1.37
CA ASN A 75 -2.11 6.82 2.60
C ASN A 75 -2.82 5.75 3.42
N LEU A 76 -2.40 5.53 4.67
CA LEU A 76 -3.06 4.63 5.59
C LEU A 76 -4.15 5.41 6.31
N ARG A 77 -5.39 5.23 5.86
CA ARG A 77 -6.54 6.01 6.34
C ARG A 77 -6.85 5.70 7.82
N PRO A 78 -7.40 6.67 8.58
CA PRO A 78 -7.80 6.43 9.94
C PRO A 78 -8.97 5.44 9.95
N SER A 79 -9.00 4.56 10.94
CA SER A 79 -10.09 3.62 11.13
C SER A 79 -10.83 3.90 12.43
N SER A 80 -12.14 4.06 12.33
CA SER A 80 -13.02 4.19 13.51
C SER A 80 -13.09 2.92 14.37
N ILE A 81 -12.64 1.77 13.84
CA ILE A 81 -12.80 0.44 14.45
C ILE A 81 -11.48 -0.10 15.03
N ASN A 82 -10.43 0.72 15.19
CA ASN A 82 -9.08 0.22 15.55
C ASN A 82 -8.62 -0.90 14.60
N SER A 83 -8.94 -0.78 13.31
CA SER A 83 -8.68 -1.86 12.34
C SER A 83 -7.20 -2.05 12.00
N TRP A 84 -6.35 -1.12 12.43
CA TRP A 84 -4.90 -1.26 12.38
C TRP A 84 -4.24 -0.56 13.57
N LYS A 85 -3.01 -0.94 13.87
CA LYS A 85 -2.13 -0.24 14.83
C LYS A 85 -0.67 -0.44 14.47
N ILE A 86 0.17 0.46 14.95
CA ILE A 86 1.62 0.31 14.84
C ILE A 86 2.21 -0.03 16.21
N LYS A 87 3.20 -0.91 16.23
CA LYS A 87 3.96 -1.28 17.41
C LYS A 87 5.45 -1.21 17.10
N THR A 88 6.18 -0.34 17.81
CA THR A 88 7.64 -0.33 17.80
C THR A 88 8.17 -1.36 18.79
N LEU A 89 9.03 -2.25 18.31
CA LEU A 89 9.70 -3.27 19.11
C LEU A 89 10.94 -2.69 19.79
N LYS A 90 11.42 -3.36 20.85
CA LYS A 90 12.65 -2.97 21.55
C LYS A 90 13.90 -2.97 20.65
N SER A 91 13.86 -3.69 19.53
CA SER A 91 14.93 -3.73 18.52
C SER A 91 14.99 -2.46 17.64
N GLY A 92 14.03 -1.54 17.76
CA GLY A 92 13.88 -0.39 16.86
C GLY A 92 13.06 -0.70 15.59
N THR A 93 12.78 -1.97 15.31
CA THR A 93 11.87 -2.38 14.22
C THR A 93 10.43 -2.07 14.57
N SER A 94 9.61 -1.72 13.59
CA SER A 94 8.18 -1.48 13.75
C SER A 94 7.33 -2.57 13.10
N GLN A 95 6.12 -2.76 13.61
CA GLN A 95 5.12 -3.67 13.06
C GLN A 95 3.84 -2.91 12.79
N LEU A 96 3.34 -2.98 11.56
CA LEU A 96 1.97 -2.61 11.21
C LEU A 96 1.08 -3.85 11.35
N ILE A 97 0.16 -3.81 12.31
CA ILE A 97 -0.75 -4.91 12.64
C ILE A 97 -2.15 -4.52 12.17
N ILE A 98 -2.72 -5.31 11.27
CA ILE A 98 -3.98 -5.01 10.57
C ILE A 98 -4.97 -6.15 10.85
N GLN A 99 -6.21 -5.81 11.19
CA GLN A 99 -7.27 -6.81 11.29
C GLN A 99 -7.64 -7.34 9.90
N LYS A 100 -7.88 -8.65 9.74
CA LYS A 100 -8.22 -9.19 8.40
C LYS A 100 -9.52 -8.64 7.81
N ASP A 101 -10.43 -8.17 8.66
CA ASP A 101 -11.70 -7.53 8.32
C ASP A 101 -11.60 -6.00 8.29
N ALA A 102 -10.39 -5.43 8.27
CA ALA A 102 -10.17 -3.98 8.22
C ALA A 102 -10.72 -3.30 6.96
N GLY A 103 -11.06 -4.06 5.93
CA GLY A 103 -11.44 -3.52 4.63
C GLY A 103 -10.25 -2.88 3.91
N LYS A 104 -10.55 -1.94 3.00
CA LYS A 104 -9.53 -1.22 2.24
C LYS A 104 -9.10 0.03 3.00
N ILE A 105 -7.90 -0.02 3.58
CA ILE A 105 -7.35 1.04 4.44
C ILE A 105 -6.22 1.82 3.76
N PHE A 106 -5.64 1.29 2.69
CA PHE A 106 -4.60 1.96 1.92
C PHE A 106 -5.19 2.67 0.70
N ALA A 107 -5.10 3.99 0.66
CA ALA A 107 -5.38 4.76 -0.55
C ALA A 107 -4.11 4.87 -1.41
N GLN A 108 -4.16 4.39 -2.64
CA GLN A 108 -3.05 4.48 -3.60
C GLN A 108 -2.99 5.90 -4.17
N VAL A 109 -1.89 6.62 -3.91
CA VAL A 109 -1.76 8.04 -4.29
C VAL A 109 -1.30 8.19 -5.74
N ASP A 110 -0.28 7.44 -6.15
CA ASP A 110 0.34 7.63 -7.47
C ASP A 110 -0.35 6.80 -8.57
N CYS A 111 -1.00 5.67 -8.23
CA CYS A 111 -1.84 4.86 -9.12
C CYS A 111 -1.27 4.47 -10.50
N GLN A 112 0.01 4.76 -10.80
CA GLN A 112 0.67 4.47 -12.09
C GLN A 112 0.64 2.97 -12.36
N HIS A 113 0.85 2.16 -11.33
CA HIS A 113 0.75 0.71 -11.39
C HIS A 113 -0.48 0.27 -10.60
N ARG A 114 -1.49 -0.24 -11.29
CA ARG A 114 -2.66 -0.77 -10.60
C ARG A 114 -2.30 -2.10 -9.95
N LEU A 115 -2.35 -2.14 -8.62
CA LEU A 115 -2.13 -3.37 -7.84
C LEU A 115 -3.08 -4.51 -8.23
N SER A 116 -4.24 -4.20 -8.82
CA SER A 116 -5.16 -5.22 -9.37
C SER A 116 -4.55 -6.05 -10.48
N HIS A 117 -3.56 -5.52 -11.21
CA HIS A 117 -2.84 -6.27 -12.25
C HIS A 117 -1.70 -7.10 -11.68
N LEU A 118 -1.50 -7.12 -10.37
CA LEU A 118 -0.44 -7.87 -9.68
C LEU A 118 -1.02 -8.77 -8.57
N SER A 119 -2.35 -8.83 -8.44
CA SER A 119 -3.03 -9.42 -7.29
C SER A 119 -2.81 -10.93 -7.14
N ASP A 120 -2.49 -11.61 -8.24
CA ASP A 120 -2.21 -13.04 -8.37
C ASP A 120 -0.70 -13.35 -8.35
N LEU A 121 0.16 -12.34 -8.22
CA LEU A 121 1.60 -12.52 -8.16
C LEU A 121 2.10 -12.54 -6.72
N GLU A 122 2.88 -13.55 -6.38
CA GLU A 122 3.64 -13.65 -5.13
C GLU A 122 4.95 -12.86 -5.21
N ILE A 123 4.85 -11.58 -5.60
CA ILE A 123 5.98 -10.65 -5.65
C ILE A 123 5.98 -9.75 -4.42
N SER A 124 7.15 -9.56 -3.83
CA SER A 124 7.36 -8.62 -2.73
C SER A 124 7.50 -7.20 -3.28
N LEU A 125 6.70 -6.28 -2.77
CA LEU A 125 6.74 -4.86 -3.15
C LEU A 125 7.06 -4.01 -1.92
N PRO A 126 8.04 -3.09 -2.02
CA PRO A 126 8.24 -2.08 -1.00
C PRO A 126 7.10 -1.07 -1.06
N PHE A 127 6.69 -0.55 0.09
CA PHE A 127 5.75 0.56 0.17
C PHE A 127 6.13 1.51 1.31
N MET A 128 5.75 2.77 1.12
CA MET A 128 5.73 3.80 2.14
C MET A 128 4.27 4.23 2.30
N THR A 129 3.80 4.32 3.54
CA THR A 129 2.48 4.84 3.84
C THR A 129 2.57 6.00 4.81
N PHE A 130 1.90 7.11 4.49
CA PHE A 130 1.66 8.17 5.46
C PHE A 130 0.70 7.66 6.54
N LEU A 131 1.00 8.02 7.78
CA LEU A 131 0.17 7.68 8.94
C LEU A 131 -0.82 8.83 9.18
N GLY A 132 -2.11 8.53 9.07
CA GLY A 132 -3.19 9.50 9.21
C GLY A 132 -4.55 8.89 8.97
#